data_AF-A0A5U1S2C0-F1
#
_entry.id   AF-A0A5U1S2C0-F1
#
_cell.length_a   1.000
_cell.length_b   1.000
_cell.length_c   1.000
_cell.angle_alpha   90.00
_cell.angle_beta   90.00
_cell.angle_gamma   90.00
#
_symmetry.space_group_name_H-M   'P 1'
#
loop_
_entity.id
_entity.type
_entity.pdbx_description
1 polymer ?
#
loop_
_entity_poly.entity_id
_entity_poly.type
_entity_poly.pdbx_seq_one_letter_code
_entity_poly.pdbx_strand_id
1 'polypeptide(L)'
;MTSTGPTLNLNYDQLLDEIKGILRVLCRHNSNPQDYASLTDAYDRGCRHGAIALWYSLALSMRAPGRDCEEDRKHLKLMAGLTRENQEPSADVRHHCSGGC
;
A
#
# COMPACT_ATOMS: atom_id res chain seq x y z
N MET A 1 21.45 -23.56 -13.46
CA MET A 1 21.44 -22.48 -12.45
C MET A 1 20.09 -22.50 -11.77
N THR A 2 19.95 -23.23 -10.67
CA THR A 2 18.76 -23.21 -9.82
C THR A 2 18.88 -22.00 -8.91
N SER A 3 18.19 -20.91 -9.26
CA SER A 3 18.00 -19.79 -8.34
C SER A 3 17.12 -20.29 -7.21
N THR A 4 17.73 -20.80 -6.15
CA THR A 4 17.06 -21.10 -4.88
C THR A 4 16.79 -19.76 -4.19
N GLY A 5 15.95 -18.93 -4.81
CA GLY A 5 15.36 -17.80 -4.12
C GLY A 5 14.61 -18.32 -2.89
N PRO A 6 14.46 -17.50 -1.83
CA PRO A 6 13.72 -17.91 -0.64
C PRO A 6 12.34 -18.41 -1.07
N THR A 7 12.14 -19.72 -0.92
CA THR A 7 10.85 -20.34 -1.21
C THR A 7 9.95 -19.91 -0.07
N LEU A 8 9.13 -18.91 -0.31
CA LEU A 8 8.03 -18.56 0.59
C LEU A 8 7.09 -19.77 0.59
N ASN A 9 7.29 -20.68 1.55
CA ASN A 9 6.40 -21.81 1.87
C ASN A 9 5.11 -21.28 2.53
N LEU A 10 4.48 -20.30 1.89
CA LEU A 10 3.24 -19.69 2.32
C LEU A 10 2.21 -19.95 1.24
N ASN A 11 1.03 -20.39 1.64
CA ASN A 11 -0.12 -20.39 0.74
C ASN A 11 -0.71 -18.97 0.63
N TYR A 12 -1.65 -18.80 -0.30
CA TYR A 12 -2.29 -17.51 -0.53
C TYR A 12 -2.95 -16.93 0.74
N ASP A 13 -3.63 -17.75 1.54
CA ASP A 13 -4.32 -17.32 2.75
C ASP A 13 -3.33 -16.81 3.81
N GLN A 14 -2.23 -17.52 3.99
CA GLN A 14 -1.16 -17.12 4.91
C GLN A 14 -0.51 -15.82 4.45
N LEU A 15 -0.25 -15.67 3.15
CA LEU A 15 0.25 -14.43 2.57
C LEU A 15 -0.72 -13.26 2.79
N LEU A 16 -2.02 -13.51 2.64
CA LEU A 16 -3.06 -12.51 2.86
C LEU A 16 -3.18 -12.12 4.35
N ASP A 17 -3.07 -13.06 5.27
CA ASP A 17 -3.13 -12.76 6.70
C ASP A 17 -1.87 -12.04 7.19
N GLU A 18 -0.70 -12.41 6.71
CA GLU A 18 0.55 -11.70 7.00
C GLU A 18 0.48 -10.24 6.55
N ILE A 19 0.01 -9.98 5.32
CA ILE A 19 -0.06 -8.60 4.85
C ILE A 19 -1.10 -7.78 5.63
N LYS A 20 -2.22 -8.39 6.03
CA LYS A 20 -3.19 -7.72 6.92
C LYS A 20 -2.56 -7.38 8.27
N GLY A 21 -1.74 -8.27 8.83
CA GLY A 21 -0.99 -8.05 10.07
C GLY A 21 -0.03 -6.86 9.95
N ILE A 22 0.80 -6.85 8.91
CA ILE A 22 1.74 -5.77 8.62
C ILE A 22 1.00 -4.43 8.49
N LEU A 23 -0.10 -4.39 7.73
CA LEU A 23 -0.90 -3.17 7.56
C LEU A 23 -1.47 -2.66 8.90
N ARG A 24 -1.94 -3.55 9.79
CA ARG A 24 -2.42 -3.13 11.12
C ARG A 24 -1.33 -2.49 11.97
N VAL A 25 -0.11 -3.04 11.93
CA VAL A 25 1.04 -2.49 12.67
C VAL A 25 1.39 -1.11 12.12
N LEU A 26 1.46 -0.96 10.79
CA LEU A 26 1.71 0.32 10.14
C LEU A 26 0.63 1.36 10.46
N CYS A 27 -0.65 0.97 10.44
CA CYS A 27 -1.76 1.88 10.79
C CYS A 27 -1.76 2.30 12.27
N ARG A 28 -1.39 1.40 13.20
CA ARG A 28 -1.32 1.72 14.64
C ARG A 28 -0.24 2.75 14.97
N HIS A 29 0.87 2.74 14.23
CA HIS A 29 2.00 3.64 14.49
C HIS A 29 1.64 5.12 14.27
N ASN A 30 0.61 5.40 13.47
CA ASN A 30 0.15 6.75 13.15
C ASN A 30 -0.93 7.30 14.11
N SER A 31 -1.35 6.52 15.11
CA SER A 31 -2.38 6.95 16.09
C SER A 31 -1.83 7.85 17.19
N ASN A 32 -0.52 8.13 17.19
CA ASN A 32 0.15 8.95 18.20
C ASN A 32 0.63 10.26 17.57
N PRO A 33 -0.21 11.31 17.51
CA PRO A 33 0.12 12.58 16.88
C PRO A 33 0.96 13.42 17.85
N GLN A 34 2.25 13.11 17.98
CA GLN A 34 3.22 14.03 18.57
C GLN A 34 4.16 14.54 17.47
N ASP A 35 3.77 15.68 16.91
CA ASP A 35 4.61 16.75 16.37
C ASP A 35 5.39 16.58 15.04
N TYR A 36 5.22 15.49 14.27
CA TYR A 36 5.88 15.35 12.94
C TYR A 36 4.97 14.82 11.81
N ALA A 37 3.71 15.27 11.80
CA ALA A 37 2.61 14.69 11.01
C ALA A 37 2.77 14.71 9.48
N SER A 38 3.66 15.51 8.89
CA SER A 38 3.70 15.70 7.43
C SER A 38 4.70 14.78 6.70
N LEU A 39 5.92 14.60 7.21
CA LEU A 39 6.91 13.70 6.58
C LEU A 39 6.60 12.22 6.83
N THR A 40 6.11 11.92 8.04
CA THR A 40 5.79 10.57 8.49
C THR A 40 4.62 10.00 7.68
N ASP A 41 3.64 10.84 7.33
CA ASP A 41 2.47 10.38 6.63
C ASP A 41 2.73 10.01 5.15
N ALA A 42 3.61 10.74 4.45
CA ALA A 42 4.02 10.36 3.09
C ALA A 42 4.85 9.06 3.07
N TYR A 43 5.78 8.91 4.02
CA TYR A 43 6.56 7.69 4.20
C TYR A 43 5.66 6.50 4.54
N ASP A 44 4.74 6.65 5.50
CA ASP A 44 3.80 5.61 5.92
C ASP A 44 2.80 5.24 4.82
N ARG A 45 2.32 6.23 4.05
CA ARG A 45 1.53 5.98 2.83
C ARG A 45 2.35 5.15 1.83
N GLY A 46 3.62 5.49 1.64
CA GLY A 46 4.56 4.73 0.82
C GLY A 46 4.76 3.29 1.31
N CYS A 47 4.99 3.08 2.61
CA CYS A 47 5.15 1.76 3.21
C CYS A 47 3.90 0.89 3.05
N ARG A 48 2.72 1.44 3.32
CA ARG A 48 1.43 0.75 3.10
C ARG A 48 1.23 0.40 1.62
N HIS A 49 1.57 1.31 0.72
CA HIS A 49 1.42 1.07 -0.71
C HIS A 49 2.39 -0.01 -1.22
N GLY A 50 3.64 0.03 -0.76
CA GLY A 50 4.68 -0.95 -1.06
C GLY A 50 4.34 -2.35 -0.55
N ALA A 51 3.80 -2.45 0.66
CA ALA A 51 3.33 -3.71 1.23
C ALA A 51 2.24 -4.36 0.34
N ILE A 52 1.23 -3.57 -0.08
CA ILE A 52 0.16 -4.06 -0.96
C ILE A 52 0.70 -4.44 -2.34
N ALA A 53 1.63 -3.67 -2.90
CA ALA A 53 2.24 -3.97 -4.20
C ALA A 53 3.04 -5.28 -4.15
N LEU A 54 3.84 -5.48 -3.10
CA LEU A 54 4.59 -6.72 -2.86
C LEU A 54 3.65 -7.92 -2.74
N TRP A 55 2.59 -7.80 -1.93
CA TRP A 55 1.58 -8.85 -1.79
C TRP A 55 0.94 -9.19 -3.14
N TYR A 56 0.59 -8.19 -3.95
CA TYR A 56 -0.05 -8.42 -5.25
C TYR A 56 0.88 -9.15 -6.24
N SER A 57 2.16 -8.79 -6.28
CA SER A 57 3.15 -9.51 -7.10
C SER A 57 3.32 -10.97 -6.66
N LEU A 58 3.31 -11.24 -5.36
CA LEU A 58 3.39 -12.60 -4.80
C LEU A 58 2.10 -13.39 -5.05
N ALA A 59 0.93 -12.76 -4.90
CA ALA A 59 -0.36 -13.36 -5.19
C ALA A 59 -0.47 -13.82 -6.66
N LEU A 60 0.00 -12.99 -7.59
CA LEU A 60 0.05 -13.33 -9.01
C LEU A 60 1.01 -14.50 -9.30
N SER A 61 2.16 -14.57 -8.63
CA SER A 61 3.12 -15.65 -8.84
C SER A 61 2.66 -16.98 -8.24
N MET A 62 1.82 -16.96 -7.20
CA MET A 62 1.24 -18.14 -6.58
C MET A 62 0.10 -18.79 -7.39
N ARG A 63 -0.32 -18.18 -8.52
CA ARG A 63 -1.32 -18.70 -9.47
C ARG A 63 -2.56 -19.29 -8.77
N ALA A 64 -3.14 -18.54 -7.83
CA ALA A 64 -4.30 -18.97 -7.05
C ALA A 64 -5.54 -19.11 -7.95
N PRO A 65 -6.01 -20.34 -8.28
CA PRO A 65 -7.18 -20.52 -9.14
C PRO A 65 -8.45 -20.10 -8.39
N GLY A 66 -9.28 -19.27 -9.02
CA GLY A 66 -10.61 -18.92 -8.48
C GLY A 66 -10.64 -17.82 -7.41
N ARG A 67 -9.50 -17.19 -7.09
CA ARG A 67 -9.49 -16.00 -6.22
C ARG A 67 -9.41 -14.71 -7.02
N ASP A 68 -10.25 -13.76 -6.66
CA ASP A 68 -10.18 -12.41 -7.21
C ASP A 68 -9.11 -11.61 -6.45
N CYS A 69 -7.87 -11.74 -6.92
CA CYS A 69 -6.73 -11.00 -6.37
C CYS A 69 -6.93 -9.48 -6.47
N GLU A 70 -7.77 -8.99 -7.39
CA GLU A 70 -8.09 -7.57 -7.53
C GLU A 70 -9.09 -7.12 -6.45
N GLU A 71 -10.08 -7.94 -6.10
CA GLU A 71 -10.97 -7.67 -4.95
C GLU A 71 -10.21 -7.65 -3.63
N ASP A 72 -9.34 -8.64 -3.41
CA ASP A 72 -8.48 -8.67 -2.22
C ASP A 72 -7.54 -7.45 -2.19
N ARG A 73 -6.99 -7.04 -3.33
CA ARG A 73 -6.18 -5.81 -3.43
C ARG A 73 -6.97 -4.56 -3.05
N LYS A 74 -8.22 -4.45 -3.51
CA LYS A 74 -9.11 -3.33 -3.15
C LYS A 74 -9.38 -3.32 -1.65
N HIS A 75 -9.63 -4.48 -1.05
CA HIS A 75 -9.84 -4.61 0.38
C HIS A 75 -8.61 -4.15 1.18
N LEU A 76 -7.41 -4.58 0.79
CA LEU A 76 -6.16 -4.17 1.44
C LEU A 76 -5.92 -2.65 1.34
N LYS A 77 -6.23 -2.03 0.20
CA LYS A 77 -6.16 -0.57 0.04
C LYS A 77 -7.13 0.16 0.98
N LEU A 78 -8.35 -0.35 1.12
CA LEU A 78 -9.34 0.20 2.06
C LEU A 78 -8.84 0.13 3.50
N MET A 79 -8.36 -1.04 3.96
CA MET A 79 -7.81 -1.19 5.32
C MET A 79 -6.60 -0.30 5.59
N ALA A 80 -5.77 -0.06 4.57
CA ALA A 80 -4.61 0.79 4.66
C ALA A 80 -4.96 2.29 4.68
N GLY A 81 -6.25 2.66 4.51
CA GLY A 81 -6.65 4.05 4.34
C GLY A 81 -6.12 4.66 3.05
N LEU A 82 -5.84 3.85 2.02
CA LEU A 82 -5.37 4.28 0.70
C LEU A 82 -6.54 4.43 -0.28
N THR A 83 -7.68 4.92 0.19
CA THR A 83 -8.82 5.23 -0.67
C THR A 83 -8.54 6.45 -1.53
N ARG A 84 -9.21 6.52 -2.68
CA ARG A 84 -9.09 7.61 -3.65
C ARG A 84 -9.42 8.99 -3.06
N GLU A 85 -10.13 9.01 -1.93
CA GLU A 85 -10.42 10.21 -1.14
C GLU A 85 -9.22 10.71 -0.29
N ASN A 86 -8.26 9.84 0.02
CA ASN A 86 -7.00 10.18 0.71
C ASN A 86 -5.84 10.45 -0.26
N GLN A 87 -6.09 10.35 -1.57
CA GLN A 87 -5.29 11.05 -2.56
C GLN A 87 -5.70 12.52 -2.48
N GLU A 88 -4.98 13.26 -1.65
CA GLU A 88 -4.93 14.71 -1.74
C GLU A 88 -4.80 15.06 -3.24
N PRO A 89 -5.68 15.89 -3.81
CA PRO A 89 -5.56 16.28 -5.19
C PRO A 89 -4.18 16.89 -5.32
N SER A 90 -3.31 16.22 -6.08
CA SER A 90 -1.99 16.73 -6.44
C SER A 90 -2.17 18.20 -6.71
N ALA A 91 -1.56 19.04 -5.87
CA ALA A 91 -1.56 20.48 -6.05
C ALA A 91 -0.80 20.74 -7.35
N ASP A 92 -1.49 20.61 -8.48
CA ASP A 92 -1.15 21.31 -9.70
C ASP A 92 -1.44 22.77 -9.38
N VAL A 93 -0.43 23.36 -8.75
CA VAL A 93 -0.35 24.77 -8.43
C VAL A 93 -0.57 25.48 -9.76
N ARG A 94 -1.75 26.10 -9.84
CA ARG A 94 -2.16 27.07 -10.82
C ARG A 94 -0.96 27.93 -11.23
N HIS A 95 -0.40 27.70 -12.41
CA HIS A 95 0.32 28.75 -13.11
C HIS A 95 -0.71 29.72 -13.70
N HIS A 96 -1.36 30.47 -12.80
CA HIS A 96 -2.05 31.69 -13.14
C HIS A 96 -0.97 32.77 -13.30
N CYS A 97 -0.31 32.81 -14.46
CA CYS A 97 0.48 33.97 -14.85
C CYS A 97 -0.50 35.06 -15.33
N SER A 98 -1.06 35.78 -14.37
CA SER A 98 -1.48 37.17 -14.58
C SER A 98 -0.25 38.06 -14.45
N GLY A 99 0.14 38.70 -15.54
CA GLY A 99 1.18 39.72 -15.63
C GLY A 99 1.42 39.96 -17.12
N GLY A 100 0.90 41.01 -17.74
CA GLY A 100 1.02 42.39 -17.31
C GLY A 100 2.33 42.95 -17.86
N CYS A 101 2.36 43.20 -19.17
CA CYS A 101 3.18 44.17 -19.90
C CYS A 101 2.42 44.47 -21.20
#